data_AF-A0ABD1QDK1-F1
#
_entry.id   AF-A0ABD1QDK1-F1
#
_cell.length_a   1.000
_cell.length_b   1.000
_cell.length_c   1.000
_cell.angle_alpha   90.00
_cell.angle_beta   90.00
_cell.angle_gamma   90.00
#
_symmetry.space_group_name_H-M   'P 1'
#
loop_
_entity.id
_entity.type
_entity.pdbx_description
1 polymer ?
#
loop_
_entity_poly.entity_id
_entity_poly.type
_entity_poly.pdbx_seq_one_letter_code
_entity_poly.pdbx_strand_id
1 'polypeptide(L)'
;MVGVVLTLVFFFFHSSPISSLGCKVFVETLLANLAEKTFENAVDGGLTIFCPKDDAMKIFLPKYKNLTTTGKQSLLQFHGIRLYQSLSSLKLNNGLTNTLATDGANKA
;
A
#
# COMPACT_ATOMS: atom_id res chain seq x y z
N MET A 1 18.98 -11.56 10.25
CA MET A 1 17.51 -11.44 10.40
C MET A 1 16.90 -10.52 9.34
N VAL A 2 17.46 -9.34 9.07
CA VAL A 2 17.00 -8.38 8.03
C VAL A 2 16.88 -8.98 6.62
N GLY A 3 17.84 -9.82 6.20
CA GLY A 3 17.83 -10.43 4.86
C GLY A 3 16.73 -11.48 4.63
N VAL A 4 16.25 -12.15 5.68
CA VAL A 4 15.18 -13.17 5.56
C VAL A 4 13.81 -12.50 5.48
N VAL A 5 13.61 -11.41 6.23
CA VAL A 5 12.38 -10.60 6.18
C VAL A 5 12.25 -9.91 4.82
N LEU A 6 13.32 -9.29 4.30
CA LEU A 6 13.32 -8.67 2.97
C LEU A 6 12.99 -9.68 1.87
N THR A 7 13.56 -10.89 1.94
CA THR A 7 13.28 -11.96 0.96
C THR A 7 11.84 -12.48 1.05
N LEU A 8 11.29 -12.62 2.26
CA LEU A 8 9.89 -13.02 2.50
C LEU A 8 8.90 -11.95 2.03
N VAL A 9 9.17 -10.66 2.24
CA VAL A 9 8.29 -9.58 1.79
C VAL A 9 8.36 -9.38 0.28
N PHE A 10 9.54 -9.51 -0.34
CA PHE A 10 9.67 -9.62 -1.79
C PHE A 10 8.83 -10.78 -2.33
N PHE A 11 8.91 -11.97 -1.71
CA PHE A 11 8.03 -13.10 -2.06
C PHE A 11 6.55 -12.78 -1.82
N PHE A 12 6.22 -12.06 -0.76
CA PHE A 12 4.84 -11.69 -0.42
C PHE A 12 4.25 -10.61 -1.32
N PHE A 13 5.04 -9.86 -2.09
CA PHE A 13 4.53 -8.92 -3.09
C PHE A 13 4.69 -9.43 -4.53
N HIS A 14 5.79 -10.13 -4.86
CA HIS A 14 6.00 -10.71 -6.19
C HIS A 14 5.31 -12.06 -6.41
N SER A 15 5.16 -12.88 -5.37
CA SER A 15 4.67 -14.27 -5.50
C SER A 15 3.30 -14.50 -4.86
N SER A 16 2.64 -13.46 -4.35
CA SER A 16 1.37 -13.57 -3.62
C SER A 16 0.14 -13.37 -4.52
N PRO A 17 -1.05 -13.82 -4.06
CA PRO A 17 -2.30 -13.61 -4.77
C PRO A 17 -2.73 -12.14 -4.95
N ILE A 18 -2.04 -11.15 -4.35
CA ILE A 18 -2.39 -9.73 -4.53
C ILE A 18 -2.22 -9.32 -5.99
N SER A 19 -1.16 -9.77 -6.66
CA SER A 19 -0.97 -9.57 -8.10
C SER A 19 -1.99 -10.37 -8.93
N SER A 20 -2.43 -11.54 -8.44
CA SER A 20 -3.44 -12.37 -9.11
C SER A 20 -4.89 -11.88 -8.91
N LEU A 21 -5.14 -10.96 -7.97
CA LEU A 21 -6.45 -10.36 -7.69
C LEU A 21 -6.74 -9.11 -8.55
N GLY A 22 -5.96 -8.90 -9.61
CA GLY A 22 -6.11 -7.77 -10.54
C GLY A 22 -5.60 -6.46 -9.96
N CYS A 23 -4.46 -6.54 -9.27
CA CYS A 23 -3.88 -5.48 -8.44
C CYS A 23 -2.39 -5.25 -8.73
N LYS A 24 -1.91 -5.88 -9.80
CA LYS A 24 -0.52 -5.93 -10.22
C LYS A 24 0.06 -4.54 -10.45
N VAL A 25 -0.68 -3.63 -11.09
CA VAL A 25 -0.21 -2.28 -11.41
C VAL A 25 0.07 -1.49 -10.14
N PHE A 26 -0.79 -1.61 -9.12
CA PHE A 26 -0.56 -0.97 -7.83
C PHE A 26 0.69 -1.54 -7.16
N VAL A 27 0.82 -2.87 -7.11
CA VAL A 27 1.97 -3.53 -6.48
C VAL A 27 3.28 -3.16 -7.17
N GLU A 28 3.36 -3.25 -8.49
CA GLU A 28 4.56 -2.86 -9.24
C GLU A 28 4.91 -1.37 -9.02
N THR A 29 3.90 -0.50 -8.95
CA THR A 29 4.12 0.92 -8.66
C THR A 29 4.63 1.13 -7.23
N LEU A 30 4.14 0.35 -6.26
CA LEU A 30 4.58 0.39 -4.86
C LEU A 30 6.04 -0.07 -4.72
N LEU A 31 6.40 -1.20 -5.32
CA LEU A 31 7.75 -1.78 -5.28
C LEU A 31 8.80 -0.91 -6.00
N ALA A 32 8.36 -0.08 -6.95
CA ALA A 32 9.22 0.91 -7.60
C ALA A 32 9.40 2.21 -6.77
N ASN A 33 8.83 2.28 -5.56
CA ASN A 33 8.79 3.49 -4.74
C ASN A 33 9.35 3.25 -3.33
N LEU A 34 9.89 4.30 -2.70
CA LEU A 34 10.37 4.25 -1.31
C LEU A 34 9.26 3.92 -0.29
N ALA A 35 7.99 4.05 -0.67
CA ALA A 35 6.83 3.60 0.09
C ALA A 35 6.92 2.11 0.48
N GLU A 36 7.52 1.25 -0.34
CA GLU A 36 7.68 -0.19 -0.06
C GLU A 36 8.20 -0.44 1.36
N LYS A 37 9.28 0.24 1.75
CA LYS A 37 9.89 0.10 3.08
C LYS A 37 8.92 0.43 4.22
N THR A 38 8.00 1.36 4.00
CA THR A 38 6.97 1.69 5.01
C THR A 38 5.98 0.54 5.19
N PHE A 39 5.61 -0.13 4.09
CA PHE A 39 4.78 -1.34 4.15
C PHE A 39 5.54 -2.49 4.79
N GLU A 40 6.81 -2.72 4.44
CA GLU A 40 7.67 -3.74 5.06
C GLU A 40 7.73 -3.56 6.59
N ASN A 41 8.03 -2.35 7.05
CA ASN A 41 8.12 -2.03 8.47
C ASN A 41 6.76 -2.10 9.20
N ALA A 42 5.64 -2.11 8.47
CA ALA A 42 4.31 -2.23 9.04
C ALA A 42 3.86 -3.70 9.21
N VAL A 43 4.49 -4.65 8.51
CA VAL A 43 4.09 -6.07 8.52
C VAL A 43 4.09 -6.66 9.93
N ASP A 44 5.10 -6.33 10.75
CA ASP A 44 5.24 -6.88 12.10
C ASP A 44 4.07 -6.53 13.03
N GLY A 45 3.39 -5.40 12.79
CA GLY A 45 2.20 -4.97 13.55
C GLY A 45 0.87 -5.49 13.00
N GLY A 46 0.92 -6.26 11.91
CA GLY A 46 -0.25 -6.57 11.08
C GLY A 46 -0.52 -5.46 10.06
N LEU A 47 -0.93 -5.87 8.86
CA LEU A 47 -1.06 -4.98 7.70
C LEU A 47 -2.37 -5.26 6.96
N THR A 48 -3.09 -4.19 6.65
CA THR A 48 -4.23 -4.23 5.71
C THR A 48 -3.94 -3.33 4.54
N ILE A 49 -4.03 -3.86 3.31
CA ILE A 49 -3.79 -3.10 2.08
C ILE A 49 -5.08 -3.04 1.27
N PHE A 50 -5.59 -1.82 1.05
CA PHE A 50 -6.67 -1.55 0.13
C PHE A 50 -6.13 -1.40 -1.28
N CYS A 51 -5.92 -2.53 -1.93
CA CYS A 51 -5.31 -2.54 -3.24
C CYS A 51 -6.31 -2.09 -4.33
N PRO A 52 -6.04 -0.98 -5.05
CA PRO A 52 -6.85 -0.56 -6.18
C PRO A 52 -6.68 -1.53 -7.36
N LYS A 53 -7.78 -1.83 -8.05
CA LYS A 53 -7.75 -2.69 -9.24
C LYS A 53 -6.93 -2.06 -10.36
N ASP A 54 -6.36 -2.90 -11.20
CA ASP A 54 -5.48 -2.53 -12.31
C ASP A 54 -6.10 -1.52 -13.25
N ASP A 55 -7.39 -1.65 -13.57
CA ASP A 55 -8.05 -0.72 -14.50
C ASP A 55 -8.20 0.68 -13.88
N ALA A 56 -8.51 0.76 -12.58
CA ALA A 56 -8.54 2.02 -11.86
C ALA A 56 -7.14 2.64 -11.78
N MET A 57 -6.11 1.83 -11.50
CA MET A 57 -4.73 2.32 -11.50
C MET A 57 -4.29 2.80 -12.89
N LYS A 58 -4.57 2.06 -13.96
CA LYS A 58 -4.20 2.45 -15.34
C LYS A 58 -4.80 3.81 -15.71
N ILE A 59 -6.05 4.06 -15.34
CA ILE A 59 -6.71 5.36 -15.56
C ILE A 59 -6.02 6.46 -14.74
N PHE A 60 -5.59 6.15 -13.51
CA PHE A 60 -4.97 7.14 -12.61
C PHE A 60 -3.46 7.36 -12.86
N LEU A 61 -2.76 6.40 -13.46
CA LEU A 61 -1.31 6.41 -13.67
C LEU A 61 -0.77 7.70 -14.32
N PRO A 62 -1.41 8.30 -15.34
CA PRO A 62 -0.98 9.58 -15.90
C PRO A 62 -0.91 10.70 -14.84
N LYS A 63 -1.92 10.78 -13.96
CA LYS A 63 -1.94 11.75 -12.86
C LYS A 63 -0.88 11.42 -11.82
N TYR A 64 -0.73 10.14 -11.47
CA TYR A 64 0.31 9.68 -10.55
C TYR A 64 1.71 10.10 -11.00
N LYS A 65 2.03 9.95 -12.29
CA LYS A 65 3.35 10.33 -12.85
C LYS A 65 3.69 11.80 -12.64
N ASN A 66 2.68 12.68 -12.64
CA ASN A 66 2.83 14.14 -12.48
C ASN A 66 2.88 14.60 -11.01
N LEU A 67 2.71 13.69 -10.04
CA LEU A 67 2.86 14.03 -8.62
C LEU A 67 4.34 14.21 -8.26
N THR A 68 4.58 15.01 -7.21
CA THR A 68 5.89 15.11 -6.57
C THR A 68 6.31 13.74 -5.99
N THR A 69 7.60 13.56 -5.73
CA THR A 69 8.11 12.32 -5.12
C THR A 69 7.40 11.99 -3.80
N THR A 70 7.18 13.01 -2.95
CA THR A 70 6.45 12.86 -1.68
C THR A 70 4.96 12.59 -1.89
N GLY A 71 4.33 13.22 -2.88
CA GLY A 71 2.94 12.96 -3.24
C GLY A 71 2.72 11.54 -3.76
N LYS A 72 3.64 11.00 -4.56
CA LYS A 72 3.63 9.61 -5.02
C LYS A 72 3.72 8.64 -3.84
N GLN A 73 4.64 8.89 -2.91
CA GLN A 73 4.83 8.05 -1.73
C GLN A 73 3.60 8.10 -0.81
N SER A 74 3.12 9.31 -0.48
CA SER A 74 1.95 9.52 0.38
C SER A 74 0.70 8.84 -0.20
N LEU A 75 0.46 8.96 -1.51
CA LEU A 75 -0.66 8.28 -2.16
C LEU A 75 -0.57 6.76 -2.03
N LEU A 76 0.59 6.17 -2.26
CA LEU A 76 0.78 4.72 -2.13
C LEU A 76 0.54 4.27 -0.69
N GLN A 77 1.11 4.99 0.27
CA GLN A 77 0.95 4.73 1.71
C GLN A 77 -0.49 4.92 2.21
N PHE A 78 -1.28 5.78 1.57
CA PHE A 78 -2.70 5.98 1.91
C PHE A 78 -3.53 4.68 1.77
N HIS A 79 -3.10 3.76 0.90
CA HIS A 79 -3.76 2.47 0.72
C HIS A 79 -3.39 1.42 1.76
N GLY A 80 -2.53 1.72 2.73
CA GLY A 80 -2.12 0.79 3.79
C GLY A 80 -2.57 1.24 5.18
N ILE A 81 -2.90 0.28 6.06
CA ILE A 81 -3.13 0.47 7.49
C ILE A 81 -2.15 -0.41 8.27
N ARG A 82 -1.46 0.15 9.29
CA ARG A 82 -0.55 -0.56 10.21
C ARG A 82 -1.27 -1.44 11.25
N LEU A 83 -2.40 -2.01 10.89
CA LEU A 83 -3.19 -2.92 11.71
C LEU A 83 -3.88 -3.91 10.78
N TYR A 84 -3.92 -5.18 11.18
CA TYR A 84 -4.76 -6.16 10.51
C TYR A 84 -6.24 -5.86 10.82
N GLN A 85 -7.05 -5.75 9.78
CA GLN A 85 -8.48 -5.53 9.86
C GLN A 85 -9.21 -6.66 9.14
N SER A 86 -9.99 -7.43 9.90
CA SER A 86 -10.88 -8.43 9.30
C SER A 86 -12.04 -7.76 8.56
N LEU A 87 -12.66 -8.48 7.62
CA LEU A 87 -13.85 -7.98 6.92
C LEU A 87 -14.97 -7.58 7.89
N SER A 88 -15.16 -8.34 8.98
CA SER A 88 -16.14 -8.02 10.02
C SER A 88 -15.78 -6.72 10.75
N SER A 89 -14.50 -6.51 11.08
CA SER A 89 -14.03 -5.25 11.69
C SER A 89 -14.27 -4.06 10.77
N LEU A 90 -13.94 -4.19 9.48
CA LEU A 90 -14.14 -3.15 8.47
C LEU A 90 -15.62 -2.79 8.29
N LYS A 91 -16.53 -3.77 8.37
CA LYS A 91 -17.98 -3.51 8.27
C LYS A 91 -18.55 -2.76 9.47
N LEU A 92 -17.95 -2.94 10.65
CA LEU A 92 -18.41 -2.31 11.89
C LEU A 92 -17.75 -0.94 12.14
N ASN A 93 -16.56 -0.74 11.58
CA ASN A 93 -15.81 0.49 11.75
C ASN A 93 -16.33 1.60 10.82
N ASN A 94 -17.02 2.58 11.40
CA ASN A 94 -17.47 3.81 10.72
C ASN A 94 -16.65 5.05 11.14
N GLY A 95 -15.57 4.84 11.89
CA GLY A 95 -14.70 5.89 12.39
C GLY A 95 -13.56 6.22 11.44
N LEU A 96 -12.81 7.27 11.78
CA LEU A 96 -11.57 7.60 11.08
C LEU A 96 -10.54 6.49 11.27
N THR A 97 -9.80 6.17 10.21
CA THR A 97 -8.72 5.19 10.23
C THR A 97 -7.43 5.82 9.74
N ASN A 98 -6.37 5.71 10.55
CA ASN A 98 -5.06 6.19 10.18
C ASN A 98 -4.44 5.26 9.15
N THR A 99 -3.94 5.84 8.06
CA THR A 99 -3.22 5.11 7.02
C THR A 99 -1.71 5.16 7.28
N LEU A 100 -0.92 4.49 6.45
CA LEU A 100 0.54 4.58 6.51
C LEU A 100 1.07 5.92 6.00
N ALA A 101 0.23 6.77 5.39
CA ALA A 101 0.61 8.10 4.96
C ALA A 101 0.70 9.02 6.19
N THR A 102 1.90 9.23 6.71
CA THR A 102 2.14 10.07 7.90
C THR A 102 2.39 11.53 7.57
N ASP A 103 2.66 11.83 6.30
CA ASP A 103 3.08 13.14 5.87
C ASP A 103 1.90 13.82 5.17
N GLY A 104 1.27 14.74 5.90
CA GLY A 104 0.19 15.59 5.42
C GLY A 104 0.67 16.57 4.36
N ALA A 105 0.94 16.09 3.15
CA ALA A 105 1.25 16.95 2.01
C ALA A 105 0.06 17.85 1.62
N ASN A 106 -1.14 17.58 2.14
CA ASN A 106 -2.19 18.56 2.44
C ASN A 106 -3.15 17.89 3.44
N LYS A 107 -3.44 18.53 4.56
CA LYS A 107 -4.73 18.28 5.22
C LYS A 107 -5.79 18.75 4.22
N ALA A 108 -6.50 17.82 3.60
CA ALA A 108 -7.72 18.15 2.87
C ALA A 108 -8.86 18.26 3.87
#